data_AF-A0A7W9VWP0-F1
#
_entry.id   AF-A0A7W9VWP0-F1
#
_cell.length_a   1.000
_cell.length_b   1.000
_cell.length_c   1.000
_cell.angle_alpha   90.00
_cell.angle_beta   90.00
_cell.angle_gamma   90.00
#
_symmetry.space_group_name_H-M   'P 1'
#
loop_
_entity.id
_entity.type
_entity.pdbx_description
1 polymer ?
#
loop_
_entity_poly.entity_id
_entity_poly.type
_entity_poly.pdbx_seq_one_letter_code
_entity_poly.pdbx_strand_id
1 'polypeptide(L)'
;MNEELGPAPDWMDEGQRDAWNVISKEIPWLNSSHRALVEIAATIRARLMAGQDVGVQALNLLRQCLGQMGATPADASKAGAKPDGESKDPADEFF
;
A
#
# COMPACT_ATOMS: atom_id res chain seq x y z
N MET A 1 -8.92 16.11 4.18
CA MET A 1 -7.65 16.01 3.44
C MET A 1 -7.07 14.65 3.76
N ASN A 2 -6.76 13.82 2.76
CA ASN A 2 -6.00 12.60 3.02
C ASN A 2 -4.54 13.02 3.15
N GLU A 3 -3.98 12.89 4.35
CA GLU A 3 -2.54 13.08 4.57
C GLU A 3 -1.78 12.00 3.83
N GLU A 4 -0.63 12.34 3.25
CA GLU A 4 0.25 11.39 2.57
C GLU A 4 0.65 10.23 3.51
N LEU A 5 1.08 9.10 2.95
CA LEU A 5 1.52 7.96 3.76
C LEU A 5 2.59 8.37 4.79
N GLY A 6 3.49 9.28 4.42
CA GLY A 6 4.56 9.79 5.27
C GLY A 6 5.75 8.83 5.40
N PRO A 7 6.80 9.23 6.14
CA PRO A 7 7.99 8.41 6.34
C PRO A 7 7.70 7.17 7.19
N ALA A 8 8.56 6.16 7.07
CA ALA A 8 8.52 4.98 7.93
C ALA A 8 8.67 5.39 9.41
N PRO A 9 8.01 4.69 10.37
CA PRO A 9 8.20 4.94 11.79
C PRO A 9 9.65 4.79 12.27
N ASP A 10 10.05 5.60 13.24
CA ASP A 10 11.43 5.63 13.76
C ASP A 10 11.87 4.30 14.40
N TRP A 11 10.92 3.53 14.93
CA TRP A 11 11.17 2.25 15.60
C TRP A 11 11.48 1.10 14.64
N MET A 12 11.21 1.24 13.34
CA MET A 12 11.56 0.23 12.35
C MET A 12 13.07 0.10 12.19
N ASP A 13 13.56 -1.08 11.86
CA ASP A 13 14.97 -1.25 11.48
C ASP A 13 15.25 -0.73 10.05
N GLU A 14 16.51 -0.74 9.62
CA GLU A 14 16.91 -0.27 8.27
C GLU A 14 16.22 -1.05 7.15
N GLY A 15 16.17 -2.38 7.23
CA GLY A 15 15.54 -3.22 6.20
C GLY A 15 14.02 -3.01 6.12
N GLN A 16 13.37 -2.78 7.26
CA GLN A 16 11.95 -2.44 7.35
C GLN A 16 11.66 -1.06 6.74
N ARG A 17 12.50 -0.06 7.01
CA ARG A 17 12.39 1.27 6.39
C ARG A 17 12.61 1.21 4.87
N ASP A 18 13.55 0.41 4.41
CA ASP A 18 13.75 0.19 2.97
C ASP A 18 12.53 -0.47 2.34
N ALA A 19 11.98 -1.52 2.99
CA ALA A 19 10.77 -2.17 2.53
C ALA A 19 9.56 -1.22 2.51
N TRP A 20 9.39 -0.35 3.52
CA TRP A 20 8.39 0.71 3.54
C TRP A 20 8.51 1.62 2.31
N ASN A 21 9.72 2.11 2.04
CA ASN A 21 9.99 3.00 0.92
C ASN A 21 9.74 2.32 -0.42
N VAL A 22 10.03 1.03 -0.55
CA VAL A 22 9.70 0.23 -1.74
C VAL A 22 8.19 0.14 -1.91
N ILE A 23 7.44 -0.23 -0.86
CA ILE A 23 5.97 -0.36 -0.91
C ILE A 23 5.33 0.99 -1.27
N SER A 24 5.79 2.08 -0.67
CA SER A 24 5.29 3.43 -0.97
C SER A 24 5.53 3.85 -2.42
N LYS A 25 6.62 3.39 -3.05
CA LYS A 25 6.91 3.65 -4.47
C LYS A 25 6.10 2.75 -5.40
N GLU A 26 5.91 1.48 -5.02
CA GLU A 26 5.12 0.50 -5.79
C GLU A 26 3.62 0.83 -5.78
N ILE A 27 3.13 1.50 -4.73
CA ILE A 27 1.70 1.78 -4.50
C ILE A 27 1.52 3.30 -4.24
N PRO A 28 1.59 4.15 -5.27
CA PRO A 28 1.66 5.61 -5.10
C PRO A 28 0.37 6.27 -4.57
N TRP A 29 -0.76 5.54 -4.48
CA TRP A 29 -2.03 6.05 -3.93
C TRP A 29 -2.18 5.86 -2.41
N LEU A 30 -1.18 5.31 -1.73
CA LEU A 30 -1.22 5.15 -0.28
C LEU A 30 -1.27 6.50 0.42
N ASN A 31 -1.99 6.52 1.55
CA ASN A 31 -2.15 7.68 2.40
C ASN A 31 -2.08 7.26 3.88
N SER A 32 -2.21 8.21 4.80
CA SER A 32 -2.03 7.97 6.24
C SER A 32 -2.91 6.87 6.82
N SER A 33 -4.09 6.59 6.24
CA SER A 33 -4.98 5.51 6.71
C SER A 33 -4.41 4.11 6.44
N HIS A 34 -3.48 3.99 5.49
CA HIS A 34 -2.88 2.71 5.12
C HIS A 34 -1.67 2.36 5.99
N ARG A 35 -1.16 3.29 6.82
CA ARG A 35 0.10 3.12 7.56
C ARG A 35 0.17 1.80 8.32
N ALA A 36 -0.87 1.44 9.08
CA ALA A 36 -0.88 0.19 9.85
C ALA A 36 -0.70 -1.07 8.97
N LEU A 37 -1.27 -1.08 7.76
CA LEU A 37 -1.07 -2.19 6.81
C LEU A 37 0.34 -2.18 6.21
N VAL A 38 0.88 -1.00 5.93
CA VAL A 38 2.26 -0.84 5.44
C VAL A 38 3.26 -1.28 6.50
N GLU A 39 3.00 -1.04 7.80
CA GLU A 39 3.89 -1.49 8.89
C GLU A 39 4.03 -3.01 8.92
N ILE A 40 2.90 -3.73 8.82
CA ILE A 40 2.88 -5.19 8.77
C ILE A 40 3.57 -5.69 7.50
N ALA A 41 3.23 -5.09 6.35
CA ALA A 41 3.77 -5.49 5.07
C ALA A 41 5.29 -5.27 4.99
N ALA A 42 5.79 -4.11 5.43
CA ALA A 42 7.20 -3.75 5.46
C ALA A 42 8.00 -4.71 6.35
N THR A 43 7.46 -5.09 7.51
CA THR A 43 8.08 -6.07 8.42
C THR A 43 8.32 -7.41 7.74
N ILE A 44 7.34 -7.92 7.00
CA ILE A 44 7.44 -9.22 6.32
C ILE A 44 8.31 -9.10 5.06
N ARG A 45 8.14 -8.02 4.29
CA ARG A 45 8.88 -7.74 3.07
C ARG A 45 10.37 -7.56 3.33
N ALA A 46 10.77 -6.94 4.44
CA ALA A 46 12.17 -6.82 4.85
C ALA A 46 12.85 -8.18 5.04
N ARG A 47 12.16 -9.13 5.70
CA ARG A 47 12.66 -10.51 5.85
C ARG A 47 12.87 -11.19 4.50
N LEU A 48 11.91 -11.01 3.59
CA LEU A 48 11.97 -11.55 2.24
C LEU A 48 13.13 -10.94 1.44
N MET A 49 13.31 -9.62 1.52
CA MET A 49 14.42 -8.89 0.87
C MET A 49 15.78 -9.32 1.42
N ALA A 50 15.86 -9.66 2.70
CA ALA A 50 17.06 -10.17 3.36
C ALA A 50 17.36 -11.65 3.04
N GLY A 51 16.56 -12.31 2.20
CA GLY A 51 16.73 -13.74 1.86
C GLY A 51 16.51 -14.69 3.04
N GLN A 52 15.81 -14.24 4.08
CA GLN A 52 15.48 -15.08 5.22
C GLN A 52 14.37 -16.07 4.86
N ASP A 53 14.26 -17.14 5.64
CA ASP A 53 13.09 -18.01 5.54
C ASP A 53 11.83 -17.26 6.02
N VAL A 54 10.84 -17.17 5.13
CA VAL A 54 9.55 -16.53 5.38
C VAL A 54 8.48 -17.58 5.17
N GLY A 55 7.99 -18.15 6.28
CA GLY A 55 6.97 -19.19 6.25
C GLY A 55 5.68 -18.76 5.53
N VAL A 56 4.96 -19.76 5.00
CA VAL A 56 3.74 -19.57 4.19
C VAL A 56 2.67 -18.70 4.87
N GLN A 57 2.55 -18.76 6.20
CA GLN A 57 1.61 -17.92 6.95
C GLN A 57 1.94 -16.43 6.82
N ALA A 58 3.23 -16.06 6.95
CA ALA A 58 3.68 -14.69 6.81
C ALA A 58 3.56 -14.20 5.35
N LEU A 59 3.91 -15.05 4.37
CA LEU A 59 3.72 -14.72 2.96
C LEU A 59 2.24 -14.51 2.60
N ASN A 60 1.34 -15.30 3.19
CA ASN A 60 -0.10 -15.11 3.01
C ASN A 60 -0.61 -13.83 3.69
N LEU A 61 -0.08 -13.45 4.85
CA LEU A 61 -0.41 -12.17 5.49
C LEU A 61 0.07 -11.00 4.62
N LEU A 62 1.30 -11.06 4.09
CA LEU A 62 1.80 -10.05 3.15
C LEU A 62 0.89 -9.90 1.93
N ARG A 63 0.49 -11.02 1.30
CA ARG A 63 -0.46 -11.02 0.17
C ARG A 63 -1.79 -10.35 0.55
N GLN A 64 -2.30 -10.60 1.75
CA GLN A 64 -3.55 -9.99 2.24
C GLN A 64 -3.40 -8.48 2.46
N CYS A 65 -2.32 -8.02 3.10
CA CYS A 65 -2.04 -6.59 3.26
C CYS A 65 -1.99 -5.88 1.92
N LEU A 66 -1.26 -6.44 0.94
CA LEU A 66 -1.18 -5.89 -0.42
C LEU A 66 -2.55 -5.80 -1.09
N GLY A 67 -3.38 -6.84 -0.95
CA GLY A 67 -4.75 -6.82 -1.49
C GLY A 67 -5.63 -5.74 -0.85
N GLN A 68 -5.56 -5.56 0.48
CA GLN A 68 -6.32 -4.54 1.20
C GLN A 68 -5.85 -3.10 0.87
N MET A 69 -4.59 -2.94 0.46
CA MET A 69 -4.05 -1.67 -0.03
C MET A 69 -4.34 -1.41 -1.52
N GLY A 70 -5.11 -2.30 -2.18
CA GLY A 70 -5.41 -2.20 -3.60
C GLY A 70 -4.20 -2.44 -4.50
N ALA A 71 -3.19 -3.20 -4.06
CA ALA A 71 -1.97 -3.48 -4.83
C ALA A 71 -2.08 -4.75 -5.68
N THR A 72 -3.28 -5.12 -6.12
CA THR A 72 -3.46 -6.27 -7.02
C THR A 72 -3.29 -5.85 -8.49
N PRO A 73 -2.91 -6.76 -9.41
CA PRO A 73 -2.84 -6.44 -10.84
C PRO A 73 -4.14 -5.87 -11.43
N ALA A 74 -5.30 -6.25 -10.88
CA ALA A 74 -6.59 -5.70 -11.28
C ALA A 74 -6.77 -4.24 -10.81
N ASP A 75 -6.26 -3.91 -9.64
CA ASP A 75 -6.33 -2.57 -9.07
C ASP A 75 -5.30 -1.60 -9.67
N ALA A 76 -4.17 -2.11 -10.18
CA ALA A 76 -3.19 -1.32 -10.92
C ALA A 76 -3.80 -0.61 -12.15
N SER A 77 -4.90 -1.12 -12.70
CA SER A 77 -5.65 -0.44 -13.77
C SER A 77 -6.44 0.80 -13.29
N LYS A 78 -6.74 0.86 -11.99
CA LYS A 78 -7.48 1.95 -11.31
C LYS A 78 -6.56 2.93 -10.58
N ALA A 79 -5.32 2.53 -10.32
CA ALA A 79 -4.25 3.29 -9.70
C ALA A 79 -3.98 4.71 -10.24
N GLY A 80 -4.32 4.95 -11.51
CA GLY A 80 -4.19 6.27 -12.16
C GLY A 80 -5.44 7.14 -12.04
N ALA A 81 -6.57 6.58 -11.58
CA ALA A 81 -7.74 7.35 -11.22
C ALA A 81 -7.45 8.00 -9.87
N LYS A 82 -6.95 9.24 -9.89
CA LYS A 82 -7.09 10.10 -8.73
C LYS A 82 -8.57 10.06 -8.33
N PRO A 83 -8.91 9.98 -7.03
CA PRO A 83 -10.21 10.41 -6.57
C PRO A 83 -10.28 11.94 -6.70
N ASP A 84 -10.11 12.45 -7.93
CA ASP A 84 -10.50 13.81 -8.24
C ASP A 84 -12.02 13.78 -8.26
N GLY A 85 -12.58 14.58 -7.35
CA GLY A 85 -14.01 14.82 -7.25
C GLY A 85 -14.61 15.20 -8.59
N GLU A 86 -15.89 14.90 -8.71
CA GLU A 86 -16.73 15.12 -9.89
C GLU A 86 -16.44 14.15 -11.06
N SER A 87 -16.66 12.85 -10.83
CA SER A 87 -17.42 12.13 -11.86
C SER A 87 -18.82 12.73 -11.85
N LYS A 88 -19.10 13.71 -12.74
CA LYS A 88 -20.48 14.06 -13.04
C LYS A 88 -21.19 12.77 -13.39
N ASP A 89 -22.20 12.43 -12.60
CA ASP A 89 -23.04 11.29 -12.92
C ASP A 89 -23.69 11.62 -14.26
N PRO A 90 -23.64 10.74 -15.28
CA PRO A 90 -24.38 10.96 -16.53
C PRO A 90 -25.88 11.27 -16.28
N ALA A 91 -26.42 10.91 -15.12
CA ALA A 91 -27.77 11.28 -14.68
C ALA A 91 -27.94 12.77 -14.33
N ASP A 92 -26.88 13.50 -13.99
CA ASP A 92 -26.93 14.94 -13.71
C ASP A 92 -27.26 15.79 -14.95
N GLU A 93 -27.22 15.21 -16.16
CA GLU A 93 -27.65 15.89 -17.40
C GLU A 93 -29.16 15.84 -17.63
N PHE A 94 -29.92 15.08 -16.83
CA PHE A 94 -31.34 14.83 -17.02
C PHE A 94 -32.25 15.44 -15.94
N PHE A 95 -31.69 16.16 -14.96
CA PHE A 95 -32.43 16.78 -13.86
C PHE A 95 -32.01 18.22 -13.59
#